data_AF-A0A1I7GPV6-F1
#
_entry.id   AF-A0A1I7GPV6-F1
#
_cell.length_a   1.000
_cell.length_b   1.000
_cell.length_c   1.000
_cell.angle_alpha   90.00
_cell.angle_beta   90.00
_cell.angle_gamma   90.00
#
_symmetry.space_group_name_H-M   'P 1'
#
loop_
_entity.id
_entity.type
_entity.pdbx_description
1 polymer ?
#
loop_
_entity_poly.entity_id
_entity_poly.type
_entity_poly.pdbx_seq_one_letter_code
_entity_poly.pdbx_strand_id
1 'polypeptide(L)'
;MQEEKQHTAQFNFHGALQDFLKKRDREQPISYVFKGAPAVKDAIEASGVPHPEVDVILINNKPAAFQQPIHHNDDVQVYPLSAKYSWPAGYSFAVKHPAPSMFILDVHLGTLAKRMRLLGLDTLYETDFSDSAIAQLAQEQQRVVLTRDVGLLKQKAVTWGYWLRSQHTEEQLEEIISRYALWQHFKPFTLCLECNTPILAVPKQEVLEQLPPKTKLYFQEFYRCPSCGRVYWKGSHYERMQAYVEEVRKRYGR
;
A
#
# COMPACT_ATOMS: atom_id res chain seq x y z
N MET A 1 -3.62 32.67 35.47
CA MET A 1 -3.69 32.06 34.12
C MET A 1 -2.36 32.32 33.45
N GLN A 2 -1.47 31.33 33.40
CA GLN A 2 -0.23 31.45 32.62
C GLN A 2 -0.60 31.36 31.15
N GLU A 3 -0.31 32.39 30.36
CA GLU A 3 -0.31 32.30 28.90
C GLU A 3 0.68 31.20 28.50
N GLU A 4 0.17 30.08 27.98
CA GLU A 4 1.03 29.03 27.43
C GLU A 4 1.85 29.64 26.28
N LYS A 5 3.17 29.70 26.47
CA LYS A 5 4.10 30.17 25.45
C LYS A 5 3.92 29.35 24.18
N GLN A 6 3.65 30.05 23.08
CA GLN A 6 3.54 29.47 21.77
C GLN A 6 4.94 29.13 21.26
N HIS A 7 5.13 27.88 20.82
CA HIS A 7 6.38 27.40 20.27
C HIS A 7 6.26 27.19 18.77
N THR A 8 7.40 27.26 18.10
CA THR A 8 7.49 27.10 16.64
C THR A 8 8.64 26.17 16.30
N ALA A 9 8.47 25.30 15.30
CA ALA A 9 9.49 24.45 14.70
C ALA A 9 9.41 24.55 13.16
N GLN A 10 10.52 24.32 12.47
CA GLN A 10 10.59 24.34 11.01
C GLN A 10 10.55 22.91 10.46
N PHE A 11 9.71 22.66 9.46
CA PHE A 11 9.58 21.36 8.82
C PHE A 11 9.96 21.44 7.35
N ASN A 12 10.85 20.56 6.92
CA ASN A 12 11.29 20.40 5.55
C ASN A 12 10.93 19.00 5.06
N PHE A 13 9.97 18.92 4.14
CA PHE A 13 9.52 17.67 3.55
C PHE A 13 10.20 17.44 2.20
N HIS A 14 10.69 16.22 1.99
CA HIS A 14 11.51 15.90 0.82
C HIS A 14 10.80 14.95 -0.16
N GLY A 15 11.22 15.00 -1.42
CA GLY A 15 10.80 14.04 -2.45
C GLY A 15 9.29 13.93 -2.60
N ALA A 16 8.79 12.68 -2.64
CA ALA A 16 7.37 12.39 -2.83
C ALA A 16 6.46 12.83 -1.66
N LEU A 17 7.00 13.32 -0.54
CA LEU A 17 6.19 13.89 0.54
C LEU A 17 5.62 15.27 0.16
N GLN A 18 6.26 15.97 -0.78
CA GLN A 18 5.80 17.26 -1.29
C GLN A 18 4.40 17.16 -1.94
N ASP A 19 4.01 15.97 -2.40
CA ASP A 19 2.71 15.73 -3.04
C ASP A 19 1.54 15.98 -2.07
N PHE A 20 1.74 15.74 -0.77
CA PHE A 20 0.74 15.93 0.28
C PHE A 20 0.58 17.39 0.73
N LEU A 21 1.54 18.24 0.39
CA LEU A 21 1.55 19.63 0.82
C LEU A 21 0.74 20.51 -0.13
N LYS A 22 0.16 21.58 0.44
CA LYS A 22 -0.49 22.65 -0.33
C LYS A 22 0.53 23.27 -1.28
N LYS A 23 0.10 23.66 -2.49
CA LYS A 23 1.00 24.21 -3.53
C LYS A 23 1.93 25.33 -3.03
N ARG A 24 1.41 26.20 -2.15
CA ARG A 24 2.17 27.33 -1.58
C ARG A 24 3.25 26.91 -0.58
N ASP A 25 3.15 25.70 -0.03
CA ASP A 25 3.99 25.18 1.05
C ASP A 25 5.01 24.13 0.52
N ARG A 26 5.02 23.89 -0.80
CA ARG A 26 5.96 22.96 -1.46
C ARG A 26 7.33 23.61 -1.65
N GLU A 27 8.38 22.79 -1.60
CA GLU A 27 9.77 23.19 -1.87
C GLU A 27 10.33 24.28 -0.93
N GLN A 28 9.68 24.51 0.21
CA GLN A 28 10.13 25.46 1.21
C GLN A 28 9.86 24.97 2.63
N PRO A 29 10.58 25.49 3.65
CA PRO A 29 10.31 25.17 5.05
C PRO A 29 8.90 25.61 5.48
N ILE A 30 8.22 24.75 6.23
CA ILE A 30 6.93 25.05 6.86
C ILE A 30 7.15 25.38 8.33
N SER A 31 6.70 26.56 8.73
CA SER A 31 6.66 26.96 10.13
C SER A 31 5.46 26.33 10.83
N TYR A 32 5.70 25.34 11.69
CA TYR A 32 4.68 24.67 12.49
C TYR A 32 4.61 25.27 13.88
N VAL A 33 3.43 25.74 14.26
CA VAL A 33 3.19 26.44 15.53
C VAL A 33 2.40 25.55 16.47
N PHE A 34 2.88 25.38 17.70
CA PHE A 34 2.32 24.43 18.65
C PHE A 34 2.38 24.92 20.10
N LYS A 35 1.67 24.19 20.97
CA LYS A 35 1.68 24.34 22.43
C LYS A 35 2.05 23.00 23.06
N GLY A 36 2.65 23.04 24.24
CA GLY A 36 3.14 21.83 24.92
C GLY A 36 4.28 21.16 24.15
N ALA A 37 4.29 19.83 24.14
CA ALA A 37 5.33 19.00 23.51
C ALA A 37 4.69 17.88 22.68
N PRO A 38 4.04 18.20 21.54
CA PRO A 38 3.43 17.19 20.68
C PRO A 38 4.50 16.27 20.08
N ALA A 39 4.12 15.03 19.75
CA ALA A 39 5.00 14.13 19.04
C ALA A 39 5.27 14.63 17.62
N VAL A 40 6.46 14.38 17.08
CA VAL A 40 6.80 14.76 15.70
C VAL A 40 5.84 14.14 14.68
N LYS A 41 5.28 12.95 14.96
CA LYS A 41 4.21 12.33 14.15
C LYS A 41 3.00 13.25 13.99
N ASP A 42 2.49 13.79 15.11
CA ASP A 42 1.26 14.59 15.09
C ASP A 42 1.48 15.87 14.27
N ALA A 43 2.67 16.47 14.36
CA ALA A 43 3.04 17.63 13.56
C ALA A 43 3.15 17.31 12.06
N ILE A 44 3.79 16.19 11.70
CA ILE A 44 3.87 15.69 10.31
C ILE A 44 2.46 15.50 9.72
N GLU A 45 1.57 14.84 10.45
CA GLU A 45 0.19 14.59 10.01
C GLU A 45 -0.63 15.87 9.89
N ALA A 46 -0.42 16.82 10.80
CA ALA A 46 -1.04 18.15 10.76
C ALA A 46 -0.56 18.97 9.55
N SER A 47 0.68 18.79 9.10
CA SER A 47 1.18 19.36 7.84
C SER A 47 0.58 18.71 6.59
N GLY A 48 -0.08 17.57 6.72
CA GLY A 48 -0.79 16.88 5.63
C GLY A 48 -0.21 15.50 5.29
N VAL A 49 1.04 15.23 5.65
CA VAL A 49 1.77 14.02 5.28
C VAL A 49 1.35 12.85 6.18
N PRO A 50 0.88 11.72 5.64
CA PRO A 50 0.53 10.56 6.46
C PRO A 50 1.80 9.82 6.92
N HIS A 51 1.84 9.36 8.17
CA HIS A 51 3.03 8.72 8.74
C HIS A 51 3.52 7.46 8.00
N PRO A 52 2.69 6.62 7.35
CA PRO A 52 3.18 5.44 6.64
C PRO A 52 3.98 5.77 5.36
N GLU A 53 3.94 7.02 4.89
CA GLU A 53 4.75 7.49 3.75
C GLU A 53 6.15 7.96 4.18
N VAL A 54 6.38 8.13 5.47
CA VAL A 54 7.63 8.65 6.04
C VAL A 54 8.59 7.50 6.37
N ASP A 55 9.83 7.62 5.92
CA ASP A 55 10.88 6.62 6.15
C ASP A 55 11.98 7.12 7.09
N VAL A 56 12.36 8.40 7.02
CA VAL A 56 13.38 8.98 7.91
C VAL A 56 12.90 10.34 8.43
N ILE A 57 13.09 10.55 9.73
CA ILE A 57 12.90 11.82 10.41
C ILE A 57 14.22 12.22 11.05
N LEU A 58 14.68 13.43 10.78
CA LEU A 58 15.80 14.05 11.48
C LEU A 58 15.29 15.27 12.26
N ILE A 59 15.65 15.37 13.53
CA ILE A 59 15.46 16.58 14.35
C ILE A 59 16.85 17.12 14.64
N ASN A 60 17.14 18.34 14.20
CA ASN A 60 18.45 18.98 14.33
C ASN A 60 19.60 18.07 13.84
N ASN A 61 19.42 17.48 12.64
CA ASN A 61 20.33 16.52 11.99
C ASN A 61 20.54 15.18 12.72
N LYS A 62 19.75 14.85 13.74
CA LYS A 62 19.80 13.56 14.44
C LYS A 62 18.57 12.72 14.15
N PRO A 63 18.71 11.38 13.98
CA PRO A 63 17.57 10.51 13.72
C PRO A 63 16.58 10.54 14.89
N ALA A 64 15.30 10.61 14.57
CA ALA A 64 14.22 10.68 15.56
C ALA A 64 13.16 9.60 15.29
N ALA A 65 12.47 9.16 16.35
CA ALA A 65 11.31 8.29 16.26
C ALA A 65 10.02 9.12 16.17
N PHE A 66 8.94 8.52 15.63
CA PHE A 66 7.63 9.18 15.52
C PHE A 66 7.08 9.76 16.84
N GLN A 67 7.38 9.12 17.98
CA GLN A 67 6.89 9.53 19.30
C GLN A 67 7.77 10.59 19.98
N GLN A 68 8.88 11.00 19.36
CA GLN A 68 9.77 11.99 19.95
C GLN A 68 9.08 13.36 19.98
N PRO A 69 9.07 14.07 21.13
CA PRO A 69 8.48 15.39 21.21
C PRO A 69 9.31 16.41 20.43
N ILE A 70 8.62 17.37 19.81
CA ILE A 70 9.25 18.55 19.18
C ILE A 70 9.39 19.71 20.18
N HIS A 71 10.46 20.48 20.04
CA HIS A 71 10.79 21.63 20.87
C HIS A 71 10.85 22.92 20.04
N HIS A 72 10.85 24.06 20.74
CA HIS A 72 10.97 25.35 20.09
C HIS A 72 12.29 25.47 19.31
N ASN A 73 12.20 25.95 18.07
CA ASN A 73 13.28 26.14 17.11
C ASN A 73 13.92 24.84 16.61
N ASP A 74 13.27 23.69 16.80
CA ASP A 74 13.68 22.46 16.12
C ASP A 74 13.61 22.63 14.60
N ASP A 75 14.64 22.16 13.91
CA ASP A 75 14.65 21.93 12.47
C ASP A 75 14.36 20.44 12.21
N VAL A 76 13.24 20.17 11.55
CA VAL A 76 12.75 18.82 11.28
C VAL A 76 12.82 18.52 9.79
N GLN A 77 13.61 17.52 9.41
CA GLN A 77 13.74 17.03 8.05
C GLN A 77 13.01 15.69 7.92
N VAL A 78 12.11 15.58 6.95
CA VAL A 78 11.25 14.40 6.78
C VAL A 78 11.42 13.86 5.37
N TYR A 79 11.79 12.58 5.27
CA TYR A 79 12.12 11.92 4.01
C TYR A 79 11.22 10.71 3.74
N PRO A 80 10.78 10.50 2.49
CA PRO A 80 10.08 9.29 2.08
C PRO A 80 11.08 8.16 1.81
N LEU A 81 10.56 6.93 1.75
CA LEU A 81 11.33 5.80 1.24
C LEU A 81 11.66 6.05 -0.24
N SER A 82 12.95 6.08 -0.58
CA SER A 82 13.42 6.31 -1.95
C SER A 82 14.84 5.81 -2.15
N ALA A 83 15.09 5.16 -3.29
CA ALA A 83 16.42 4.71 -3.69
C ALA A 83 17.41 5.88 -3.94
N LYS A 84 16.92 7.13 -3.99
CA LYS A 84 17.78 8.33 -4.11
C LYS A 84 18.54 8.63 -2.82
N TYR A 85 18.09 8.10 -1.68
CA TYR A 85 18.71 8.34 -0.39
C TYR A 85 19.47 7.10 0.08
N SER A 86 20.65 7.32 0.65
CA SER A 86 21.42 6.30 1.35
C SER A 86 21.60 6.76 2.79
N TRP A 87 21.09 5.97 3.73
CA TRP A 87 21.06 6.34 5.15
C TRP A 87 21.93 5.40 5.98
N PRO A 88 22.55 5.89 7.08
CA PRO A 88 23.23 5.02 8.02
C PRO A 88 22.29 3.97 8.63
N ALA A 89 22.88 2.87 9.12
CA ALA A 89 22.12 1.82 9.81
C ALA A 89 21.30 2.41 10.98
N GLY A 90 20.04 2.03 11.06
CA GLY A 90 19.14 2.48 12.12
C GLY A 90 18.47 3.85 11.88
N TYR A 91 18.59 4.44 10.68
CA TYR A 91 17.84 5.65 10.34
C TYR A 91 16.47 5.32 9.72
N SER A 92 16.46 4.49 8.66
CA SER A 92 15.24 4.14 7.91
C SER A 92 14.28 3.28 8.73
N PHE A 93 13.02 3.70 8.80
CA PHE A 93 11.92 2.93 9.37
C PHE A 93 11.62 1.70 8.52
N ALA A 94 11.68 1.79 7.19
CA ALA A 94 11.45 0.66 6.31
C ALA A 94 12.50 -0.45 6.49
N VAL A 95 13.75 -0.10 6.80
CA VAL A 95 14.79 -1.10 7.11
C VAL A 95 14.56 -1.74 8.48
N LYS A 96 14.12 -0.97 9.48
CA LYS A 96 13.81 -1.50 10.83
C LYS A 96 12.55 -2.36 10.85
N HIS A 97 11.57 -1.99 10.04
CA HIS A 97 10.24 -2.58 9.99
C HIS A 97 9.84 -2.80 8.52
N PRO A 98 10.42 -3.82 7.86
CA PRO A 98 10.16 -4.09 6.44
C PRO A 98 8.69 -4.37 6.20
N ALA A 99 8.18 -3.85 5.08
CA ALA A 99 6.80 -4.05 4.70
C ALA A 99 6.54 -5.53 4.33
N PRO A 100 5.40 -6.11 4.76
CA PRO A 100 4.99 -7.44 4.37
C PRO A 100 4.55 -7.49 2.90
N SER A 101 4.53 -8.68 2.30
CA SER A 101 4.02 -8.91 0.93
C SER A 101 2.52 -9.25 0.91
N MET A 102 1.75 -8.69 1.84
CA MET A 102 0.30 -8.85 1.93
C MET A 102 -0.34 -7.47 1.94
N PHE A 103 -1.44 -7.31 1.22
CA PHE A 103 -2.05 -6.02 0.95
C PHE A 103 -3.51 -5.99 1.38
N ILE A 104 -4.00 -4.81 1.74
CA ILE A 104 -5.41 -4.51 1.89
C ILE A 104 -5.71 -3.21 1.16
N LEU A 105 -6.77 -3.22 0.36
CA LEU A 105 -7.10 -2.12 -0.54
C LEU A 105 -8.36 -1.40 -0.07
N ASP A 106 -8.36 -0.09 -0.27
CA ASP A 106 -9.54 0.78 -0.23
C ASP A 106 -10.66 0.26 -1.16
N VAL A 107 -11.92 0.47 -0.75
CA VAL A 107 -13.14 0.05 -1.44
C VAL A 107 -13.22 0.53 -2.91
N HIS A 108 -12.52 1.60 -3.28
CA HIS A 108 -12.50 2.12 -4.65
C HIS A 108 -11.46 1.46 -5.57
N LEU A 109 -10.67 0.51 -5.08
CA LEU A 109 -9.54 -0.09 -5.80
C LEU A 109 -9.82 -1.52 -6.29
N GLY A 110 -11.09 -1.89 -6.51
CA GLY A 110 -11.47 -3.26 -6.88
C GLY A 110 -10.80 -3.79 -8.15
N THR A 111 -10.64 -2.96 -9.18
CA THR A 111 -9.92 -3.36 -10.42
C THR A 111 -8.45 -3.67 -10.14
N LEU A 112 -7.80 -2.86 -9.30
CA LEU A 112 -6.42 -3.09 -8.87
C LEU A 112 -6.33 -4.38 -8.04
N ALA A 113 -7.26 -4.61 -7.12
CA ALA A 113 -7.31 -5.83 -6.31
C ALA A 113 -7.36 -7.09 -7.19
N LYS A 114 -8.21 -7.09 -8.22
CA LYS A 114 -8.31 -8.20 -9.17
C LYS A 114 -7.01 -8.44 -9.92
N ARG A 115 -6.29 -7.39 -10.33
CA ARG A 115 -4.99 -7.51 -11.01
C ARG A 115 -3.89 -8.01 -10.10
N MET A 116 -3.83 -7.53 -8.86
CA MET A 116 -2.86 -8.02 -7.88
C MET A 116 -3.09 -9.51 -7.58
N ARG A 117 -4.35 -9.93 -7.38
CA ARG A 117 -4.72 -11.35 -7.22
C ARG A 117 -4.39 -12.19 -8.45
N LEU A 118 -4.58 -11.65 -9.65
CA LEU A 118 -4.19 -12.31 -10.90
C LEU A 118 -2.69 -12.63 -10.94
N LEU A 119 -1.86 -11.71 -10.45
CA LEU A 119 -0.41 -11.90 -10.31
C LEU A 119 -0.02 -12.82 -9.13
N GLY A 120 -0.99 -13.26 -8.32
CA GLY A 120 -0.74 -14.11 -7.15
C GLY A 120 -0.31 -13.35 -5.90
N LEU A 121 -0.56 -12.04 -5.84
CA LEU A 121 -0.27 -11.23 -4.66
C LEU A 121 -1.44 -11.27 -3.68
N ASP A 122 -1.18 -11.60 -2.43
CA ASP A 122 -2.19 -11.66 -1.36
C ASP A 122 -2.79 -10.27 -1.14
N THR A 123 -4.05 -10.11 -1.57
CA THR A 123 -4.73 -8.82 -1.61
C THR A 123 -6.15 -8.94 -1.06
N LEU A 124 -6.36 -8.42 0.15
CA LEU A 124 -7.67 -8.31 0.75
C LEU A 124 -8.39 -7.07 0.20
N TYR A 125 -9.65 -7.23 -0.15
CA TYR A 125 -10.52 -6.17 -0.68
C TYR A 125 -11.95 -6.65 -0.53
N GLU A 126 -12.78 -5.79 0.06
CA GLU A 126 -14.23 -5.93 0.14
C GLU A 126 -14.86 -4.56 -0.09
N THR A 127 -16.08 -4.54 -0.62
CA THR A 127 -16.76 -3.29 -1.04
C THR A 127 -17.37 -2.50 0.12
N ASP A 128 -17.49 -3.09 1.29
CA ASP A 128 -18.22 -2.57 2.46
C ASP A 128 -17.33 -2.30 3.68
N PHE A 129 -16.00 -2.38 3.52
CA PHE A 129 -15.09 -2.03 4.59
C PHE A 129 -15.11 -0.53 4.91
N SER A 130 -15.22 -0.20 6.20
CA SER A 130 -14.91 1.14 6.69
C SER A 130 -13.40 1.35 6.80
N ASP A 131 -12.96 2.60 6.78
CA ASP A 131 -11.55 2.96 7.02
C ASP A 131 -11.00 2.36 8.32
N SER A 132 -11.81 2.37 9.38
CA SER A 132 -11.42 1.79 10.67
C SER A 132 -11.24 0.28 10.59
N ALA A 133 -12.10 -0.42 9.84
CA ALA A 133 -11.98 -1.85 9.61
C ALA A 133 -10.75 -2.19 8.78
N ILE A 134 -10.45 -1.41 7.73
CA ILE A 134 -9.24 -1.56 6.92
C ILE A 134 -8.01 -1.40 7.81
N ALA A 135 -7.95 -0.35 8.63
CA ALA A 135 -6.81 -0.07 9.50
C ALA A 135 -6.60 -1.16 10.56
N GLN A 136 -7.69 -1.67 11.16
CA GLN A 136 -7.63 -2.77 12.13
C GLN A 136 -7.14 -4.07 11.49
N LEU A 137 -7.75 -4.48 10.37
CA LEU A 137 -7.33 -5.69 9.64
C LEU A 137 -5.88 -5.59 9.15
N ALA A 138 -5.45 -4.40 8.73
CA ALA A 138 -4.06 -4.15 8.34
C ALA A 138 -3.10 -4.39 9.51
N GLN A 139 -3.45 -3.92 10.70
CA GLN A 139 -2.64 -4.12 11.90
C GLN A 139 -2.62 -5.59 12.32
N GLU A 140 -3.79 -6.22 12.44
CA GLU A 140 -3.95 -7.60 12.92
C GLU A 140 -3.28 -8.62 12.00
N GLN A 141 -3.46 -8.45 10.69
CA GLN A 141 -2.95 -9.39 9.68
C GLN A 141 -1.62 -8.96 9.08
N GLN A 142 -1.02 -7.87 9.57
CA GLN A 142 0.23 -7.31 9.05
C GLN A 142 0.13 -7.10 7.52
N ARG A 143 -0.79 -6.24 7.08
CA ARG A 143 -0.99 -5.90 5.67
C ARG A 143 -0.59 -4.46 5.39
N VAL A 144 -0.10 -4.23 4.18
CA VAL A 144 0.12 -2.89 3.64
C VAL A 144 -1.21 -2.32 3.16
N VAL A 145 -1.58 -1.14 3.64
CA VAL A 145 -2.76 -0.42 3.18
C VAL A 145 -2.47 0.31 1.87
N LEU A 146 -3.23 0.03 0.83
CA LEU A 146 -3.18 0.77 -0.44
C LEU A 146 -4.47 1.58 -0.59
N THR A 147 -4.33 2.90 -0.75
CA THR A 147 -5.49 3.80 -0.80
C THR A 147 -5.17 5.06 -1.59
N ARG A 148 -6.21 5.79 -1.99
CA ARG A 148 -6.11 7.18 -2.48
C ARG A 148 -6.61 8.19 -1.46
N ASP A 149 -7.10 7.73 -0.31
CA ASP A 149 -7.49 8.56 0.81
C ASP A 149 -6.32 8.71 1.80
N VAL A 150 -5.86 9.94 1.96
CA VAL A 150 -4.81 10.29 2.93
C VAL A 150 -5.33 10.12 4.37
N GLY A 151 -6.63 10.31 4.61
CA GLY A 151 -7.26 10.14 5.92
C GLY A 151 -7.13 8.71 6.45
N LEU A 152 -7.35 7.72 5.59
CA LEU A 152 -7.15 6.31 5.93
C LEU A 152 -5.70 6.03 6.35
N LEU A 153 -4.70 6.60 5.67
CA LEU A 153 -3.30 6.40 6.05
C LEU A 153 -2.90 7.08 7.38
N LYS A 154 -3.66 8.08 7.85
CA LYS A 154 -3.44 8.74 9.15
C LYS A 154 -4.05 7.97 10.33
N GLN A 155 -4.78 6.87 10.06
CA GLN A 155 -5.27 6.00 11.12
C GLN A 155 -4.10 5.41 11.92
N LYS A 156 -4.14 5.53 13.25
CA LYS A 156 -3.04 5.10 14.14
C LYS A 156 -2.66 3.63 13.99
N ALA A 157 -3.61 2.78 13.59
CA ALA A 157 -3.39 1.34 13.41
C ALA A 157 -2.64 0.99 12.11
N VAL A 158 -2.52 1.93 11.16
CA VAL A 158 -1.82 1.69 9.89
C VAL A 158 -0.31 1.79 10.11
N THR A 159 0.37 0.65 10.14
CA THR A 159 1.84 0.61 10.22
C THR A 159 2.49 0.81 8.85
N TRP A 160 1.99 0.09 7.84
CA TRP A 160 2.47 0.18 6.47
C TRP A 160 1.35 0.64 5.55
N GLY A 161 1.67 1.58 4.69
CA GLY A 161 0.73 2.02 3.69
C GLY A 161 1.40 2.76 2.54
N TYR A 162 0.63 2.92 1.48
CA TYR A 162 1.02 3.69 0.33
C TYR A 162 -0.19 4.39 -0.28
N TRP A 163 -0.01 5.67 -0.52
CA TRP A 163 -0.95 6.51 -1.23
C TRP A 163 -0.72 6.36 -2.74
N LEU A 164 -1.71 5.87 -3.48
CA LEU A 164 -1.57 5.72 -4.93
C LEU A 164 -1.64 7.08 -5.61
N ARG A 165 -0.55 7.47 -6.29
CA ARG A 165 -0.48 8.76 -6.99
C ARG A 165 -1.36 8.75 -8.22
N SER A 166 -1.31 7.67 -9.01
CA SER A 166 -2.09 7.54 -10.22
C SER A 166 -3.56 7.18 -9.96
N GLN A 167 -4.41 7.62 -10.88
CA GLN A 167 -5.82 7.21 -10.96
C GLN A 167 -6.01 6.03 -11.91
N HIS A 168 -4.99 5.68 -12.69
CA HIS A 168 -5.05 4.64 -13.71
C HIS A 168 -4.50 3.34 -13.16
N THR A 169 -5.27 2.26 -13.26
CA THR A 169 -4.94 0.99 -12.61
C THR A 169 -3.61 0.38 -13.10
N GLU A 170 -3.20 0.60 -14.35
CA GLU A 170 -1.89 0.10 -14.83
C GLU A 170 -0.73 0.82 -14.15
N GLU A 171 -0.82 2.14 -14.05
CA GLU A 171 0.20 2.96 -13.36
C GLU A 171 0.20 2.69 -11.85
N GLN A 172 -0.97 2.52 -11.23
CA GLN A 172 -1.07 2.11 -9.82
C GLN A 172 -0.35 0.79 -9.55
N LEU A 173 -0.54 -0.20 -10.43
CA LEU A 173 0.11 -1.48 -10.30
C LEU A 173 1.64 -1.34 -10.45
N GLU A 174 2.10 -0.53 -11.39
CA GLU A 174 3.52 -0.20 -11.57
C GLU A 174 4.14 0.44 -10.33
N GLU A 175 3.44 1.41 -9.72
CA GLU A 175 3.86 2.06 -8.48
C GLU A 175 4.08 1.02 -7.36
N ILE A 176 3.15 0.09 -7.18
CA ILE A 176 3.20 -0.93 -6.13
C ILE A 176 4.30 -1.95 -6.39
N ILE A 177 4.41 -2.47 -7.63
CA ILE A 177 5.45 -3.45 -8.01
C ILE A 177 6.83 -2.85 -7.77
N SER A 178 7.04 -1.60 -8.19
CA SER A 178 8.32 -0.92 -8.06
C SER A 178 8.65 -0.59 -6.61
N ARG A 179 7.67 -0.07 -5.85
CA ARG A 179 7.86 0.33 -4.43
C ARG A 179 8.21 -0.86 -3.54
N TYR A 180 7.54 -1.99 -3.73
CA TYR A 180 7.67 -3.18 -2.87
C TYR A 180 8.48 -4.32 -3.51
N ALA A 181 9.11 -4.07 -4.66
CA ALA A 181 9.92 -5.04 -5.40
C ALA A 181 9.21 -6.39 -5.64
N LEU A 182 7.92 -6.36 -5.98
CA LEU A 182 7.05 -7.56 -5.95
C LEU A 182 7.25 -8.54 -7.11
N TRP A 183 8.06 -8.19 -8.10
CA TRP A 183 8.21 -8.98 -9.33
C TRP A 183 8.66 -10.43 -9.06
N GLN A 184 9.51 -10.64 -8.04
CA GLN A 184 9.99 -11.98 -7.65
C GLN A 184 8.90 -12.84 -7.00
N HIS A 185 7.82 -12.22 -6.51
CA HIS A 185 6.78 -12.89 -5.74
C HIS A 185 5.58 -13.31 -6.60
N PHE A 186 5.60 -13.04 -7.90
CA PHE A 186 4.48 -13.37 -8.77
C PHE A 186 4.25 -14.87 -8.88
N LYS A 187 3.05 -15.28 -8.47
CA LYS A 187 2.51 -16.64 -8.60
C LYS A 187 1.17 -16.58 -9.32
N PRO A 188 1.15 -16.25 -10.62
CA PRO A 188 -0.08 -15.97 -11.34
C PRO A 188 -1.05 -17.15 -11.32
N PHE A 189 -2.35 -16.85 -11.35
CA PHE A 189 -3.41 -17.86 -11.41
C PHE A 189 -3.45 -18.83 -10.20
N THR A 190 -2.96 -18.41 -9.03
CA THR A 190 -3.01 -19.23 -7.80
C THR A 190 -4.10 -18.77 -6.82
N LEU A 191 -4.60 -17.55 -6.94
CA LEU A 191 -5.59 -16.96 -6.04
C LEU A 191 -6.92 -16.71 -6.76
N CYS A 192 -8.01 -16.79 -6.00
CA CYS A 192 -9.33 -16.41 -6.46
C CYS A 192 -9.37 -14.90 -6.71
N LEU A 193 -9.70 -14.49 -7.93
CA LEU A 193 -9.78 -13.07 -8.30
C LEU A 193 -10.84 -12.31 -7.49
N GLU A 194 -11.87 -13.00 -6.97
CA GLU A 194 -12.98 -12.37 -6.24
C GLU A 194 -12.74 -12.29 -4.74
N CYS A 195 -12.19 -13.34 -4.10
CA CYS A 195 -12.07 -13.39 -2.63
C CYS A 195 -10.66 -13.71 -2.11
N ASN A 196 -9.64 -13.68 -2.98
CA ASN A 196 -8.22 -13.89 -2.62
C ASN A 196 -7.85 -15.30 -2.10
N THR A 197 -8.82 -16.20 -1.89
CA THR A 197 -8.56 -17.57 -1.42
C THR A 197 -7.79 -18.38 -2.49
N PRO A 198 -6.78 -19.18 -2.12
CA PRO A 198 -6.10 -20.07 -3.07
C PRO A 198 -7.08 -20.98 -3.82
N ILE A 199 -6.94 -21.05 -5.14
CA ILE A 199 -7.78 -21.95 -5.96
C ILE A 199 -7.16 -23.34 -6.00
N LEU A 200 -8.01 -24.37 -6.02
CA LEU A 200 -7.58 -25.77 -6.00
C LEU A 200 -8.00 -26.45 -7.29
N ALA A 201 -7.14 -27.31 -7.84
CA ALA A 201 -7.51 -28.16 -8.97
C ALA A 201 -8.68 -29.08 -8.57
N VAL A 202 -9.66 -29.22 -9.45
CA VAL A 202 -10.83 -30.07 -9.22
C VAL A 202 -11.14 -30.94 -10.44
N PRO A 203 -11.60 -32.18 -10.25
CA PRO A 203 -12.11 -33.01 -11.33
C PRO A 203 -13.28 -32.34 -12.03
N LYS A 204 -13.35 -32.49 -13.36
CA LYS A 204 -14.42 -31.95 -14.19
C LYS A 204 -15.82 -32.40 -13.74
N GLN A 205 -15.93 -33.62 -13.23
CA GLN A 205 -17.19 -34.18 -12.75
C GLN A 205 -17.79 -33.35 -11.62
N GLU A 206 -16.97 -32.80 -10.72
CA GLU A 206 -17.43 -32.03 -9.57
C GLU A 206 -17.95 -30.63 -9.92
N VAL A 207 -17.57 -30.09 -11.09
CA VAL A 207 -17.97 -28.74 -11.52
C VAL A 207 -18.88 -28.76 -12.74
N LEU A 208 -19.23 -29.95 -13.24
CA LEU A 208 -19.86 -30.14 -14.55
C LEU A 208 -21.17 -29.37 -14.69
N GLU A 209 -21.94 -29.21 -13.62
CA GLU A 209 -23.21 -28.47 -13.60
C GLU A 209 -23.02 -26.95 -13.70
N GLN A 210 -21.89 -26.43 -13.22
CA GLN A 210 -21.56 -25.00 -13.21
C GLN A 210 -20.92 -24.52 -14.51
N LEU A 211 -20.49 -25.45 -15.38
CA LEU A 211 -19.80 -25.13 -16.63
C LEU A 211 -20.78 -24.78 -17.77
N PRO A 212 -20.48 -23.76 -18.59
CA PRO A 212 -21.19 -23.54 -19.84
C PRO A 212 -21.05 -24.74 -20.80
N PRO A 213 -22.02 -24.98 -21.71
CA PRO A 213 -22.03 -26.16 -22.60
C PRO A 213 -20.74 -26.35 -23.41
N LYS A 214 -20.24 -25.28 -24.04
CA LYS A 214 -18.96 -25.34 -24.80
C LYS A 214 -17.77 -25.64 -23.89
N THR A 215 -17.78 -25.13 -22.67
CA THR A 215 -16.71 -25.38 -21.70
C THR A 215 -16.64 -26.87 -21.32
N LYS A 216 -17.80 -27.53 -21.17
CA LYS A 216 -17.89 -28.98 -20.93
C LYS A 216 -17.31 -29.81 -22.07
N LEU A 217 -17.34 -29.33 -23.31
CA LEU A 217 -16.83 -30.08 -24.46
C LEU A 217 -15.32 -29.92 -24.64
N TYR A 218 -14.81 -28.70 -24.51
CA TYR A 218 -13.46 -28.37 -24.96
C TYR A 218 -12.37 -28.33 -23.88
N PHE A 219 -12.72 -28.28 -22.58
CA PHE A 219 -11.73 -28.18 -21.51
C PHE A 219 -11.79 -29.34 -20.52
N GLN A 220 -10.64 -29.70 -19.96
CA GLN A 220 -10.49 -30.80 -19.00
C GLN A 220 -9.84 -30.37 -17.68
N GLU A 221 -9.11 -29.25 -17.66
CA GLU A 221 -8.49 -28.69 -16.45
C GLU A 221 -9.40 -27.63 -15.82
N PHE A 222 -9.76 -27.83 -14.56
CA PHE A 222 -10.61 -26.93 -13.79
C PHE A 222 -10.02 -26.65 -12.42
N TYR A 223 -10.28 -25.45 -11.92
CA TYR A 223 -9.92 -25.02 -10.57
C TYR A 223 -11.15 -24.44 -9.89
N ARG A 224 -11.33 -24.68 -8.59
CA ARG A 224 -12.42 -24.13 -7.79
C ARG A 224 -11.87 -23.38 -6.60
N CYS A 225 -12.47 -22.23 -6.30
CA CYS A 225 -12.27 -21.56 -5.03
C CYS A 225 -13.08 -22.29 -3.94
N PRO A 226 -12.47 -22.78 -2.85
CA PRO A 226 -13.21 -23.46 -1.79
C PRO A 226 -14.06 -22.50 -0.94
N SER A 227 -13.80 -21.20 -0.97
CA SER A 227 -14.54 -20.18 -0.21
C SER A 227 -15.80 -19.73 -0.94
N CYS A 228 -15.66 -19.13 -2.14
CA CYS A 228 -16.80 -18.58 -2.89
C CYS A 228 -17.36 -19.52 -3.97
N GLY A 229 -16.79 -20.71 -4.15
CA GLY A 229 -17.24 -21.72 -5.12
C GLY A 229 -16.93 -21.40 -6.58
N ARG A 230 -16.34 -20.24 -6.90
CA ARG A 230 -16.06 -19.83 -8.29
C ARG A 230 -15.14 -20.83 -9.00
N VAL A 231 -15.53 -21.21 -10.22
CA VAL A 231 -14.79 -22.16 -11.07
C VAL A 231 -14.00 -21.41 -12.14
N TYR A 232 -12.78 -21.86 -12.39
CA TYR A 232 -11.81 -21.31 -13.35
C TYR A 232 -11.32 -22.40 -14.30
N TRP A 233 -11.03 -22.02 -15.54
CA TRP A 233 -10.47 -22.90 -16.58
C TRP A 233 -9.66 -22.09 -17.59
N LYS A 234 -8.79 -22.77 -18.35
CA LYS A 234 -7.90 -22.15 -19.34
C LYS A 234 -8.60 -21.90 -20.69
N GLY A 235 -9.57 -20.99 -20.73
CA GLY A 235 -10.24 -20.54 -21.96
C GLY A 235 -9.60 -19.30 -22.61
N SER A 236 -10.31 -18.69 -23.57
CA SER A 236 -9.83 -17.47 -24.25
C SER A 236 -9.56 -16.28 -23.30
N HIS A 237 -10.28 -16.19 -22.18
CA HIS A 237 -9.99 -15.18 -21.15
C HIS A 237 -8.65 -15.45 -20.46
N TYR A 238 -8.29 -16.71 -20.24
CA TYR A 238 -7.00 -17.10 -19.68
C TYR A 238 -5.85 -16.71 -20.61
N GLU A 239 -5.98 -16.92 -21.92
CA GLU A 239 -4.96 -16.51 -22.90
C GLU A 239 -4.66 -15.01 -22.84
N ARG A 240 -5.70 -14.17 -22.75
CA ARG A 240 -5.55 -12.71 -22.60
C ARG A 240 -4.87 -12.34 -21.28
N MET A 241 -5.30 -12.95 -20.17
CA MET A 241 -4.68 -12.72 -18.87
C MET A 241 -3.23 -13.18 -18.84
N GLN A 242 -2.91 -14.29 -19.51
CA GLN A 242 -1.54 -14.79 -19.62
C GLN A 242 -0.67 -13.82 -20.44
N ALA A 243 -1.16 -13.32 -21.58
CA ALA A 243 -0.44 -12.30 -22.34
C ALA A 243 -0.12 -11.05 -21.49
N TYR A 244 -1.08 -10.61 -20.67
CA TYR A 244 -0.87 -9.50 -19.73
C TYR A 244 0.17 -9.82 -18.65
N VAL A 245 0.08 -10.98 -18.01
CA VAL A 245 1.06 -11.42 -17.00
C VAL A 245 2.47 -11.46 -17.59
N GLU A 246 2.62 -11.97 -18.80
CA GLU A 246 3.90 -12.06 -19.50
C GLU A 246 4.43 -10.66 -19.87
N GLU A 247 3.58 -9.72 -20.24
CA GLU A 247 3.95 -8.32 -20.47
C GLU A 247 4.47 -7.67 -19.19
N VAL A 248 3.72 -7.79 -18.08
CA VAL A 248 4.11 -7.25 -16.77
C VAL A 248 5.44 -7.87 -16.32
N ARG A 249 5.62 -9.20 -16.46
CA ARG A 249 6.89 -9.87 -16.14
C ARG A 249 8.04 -9.36 -16.98
N LYS A 250 7.87 -9.16 -18.28
CA LYS A 250 8.92 -8.61 -19.15
C LYS A 250 9.30 -7.17 -18.79
N ARG A 251 8.33 -6.38 -18.32
CA ARG A 251 8.55 -4.98 -17.94
C ARG A 251 9.37 -4.86 -16.65
N TYR A 252 9.11 -5.71 -15.65
CA TYR A 252 9.68 -5.57 -14.29
C TYR A 252 10.67 -6.66 -13.87
N GLY A 253 10.71 -7.81 -14.55
CA GLY A 253 11.71 -8.85 -14.36
C GLY A 253 13.01 -8.50 -15.09
N ARG A 254 13.87 -7.71 -14.43
CA ARG A 254 15.26 -7.51 -14.83
C ARG A 254 16.18 -8.37 -13.99
#